data_AF-A0A1Q8QTK3-F1
#
_entry.id   AF-A0A1Q8QTK3-F1
#
_cell.length_a   1.000
_cell.length_b   1.000
_cell.length_c   1.000
_cell.angle_alpha   90.00
_cell.angle_beta   90.00
_cell.angle_gamma   90.00
#
_symmetry.space_group_name_H-M   'P 1'
#
loop_
_entity.id
_entity.type
_entity.pdbx_description
1 polymer ?
#
loop_
_entity_poly.entity_id
_entity_poly.type
_entity_poly.pdbx_seq_one_letter_code
_entity_poly.pdbx_strand_id
1 'polypeptide(L)'
;MDIKEQRFGIEIEMTGLSRQRAAQVLSEYFGRSANFDGGYYGEYSVLDSQSRRWKVMSDGSITTEKKEGRRIVSADNTYSVELVSPICRYEDIETIQEIVRKFRQAGMIANRSCGIHIHLDASPHNANTLRNITNIMASKEDMIYKATQVEVARERQYCKKVEESFLEELNRKKPRTLDEVSRIWYHGSDGRREHYHNSRYHCLNLHSVFQKGTIEFRLFNSTTHAGKIKAYIQLCLAISAQALNQRCASRQKTRSTNEKYTFRTWLLRLGLIGDEFKTARLHLLEHLDGCIAWKDPAQALQQKERLRQKKEKELAEAAQSALPQQEQTTENEHEQAGEQDICPGLSMSMQ
;
A
#
# COMPACT_ATOMS: atom_id res chain seq x y z
N MET A 1 -9.81 -16.48 13.29
CA MET A 1 -8.65 -16.51 12.40
C MET A 1 -7.85 -15.24 12.58
N ASP A 2 -6.62 -15.35 13.04
CA ASP A 2 -5.69 -14.22 13.08
C ASP A 2 -5.06 -13.94 11.70
N ILE A 3 -4.57 -12.72 11.48
CA ILE A 3 -3.83 -12.36 10.26
C ILE A 3 -2.59 -13.24 10.10
N LYS A 4 -1.90 -13.54 11.20
CA LYS A 4 -0.61 -14.24 11.23
C LYS A 4 -0.72 -15.77 11.10
N GLU A 5 -1.91 -16.33 11.31
CA GLU A 5 -2.17 -17.77 11.21
C GLU A 5 -2.40 -18.27 9.77
N GLN A 6 -2.65 -17.34 8.85
CA GLN A 6 -2.98 -17.66 7.47
C GLN A 6 -1.75 -17.98 6.64
N ARG A 7 -1.93 -18.88 5.66
CA ARG A 7 -0.93 -19.22 4.65
C ARG A 7 -1.18 -18.44 3.37
N PHE A 8 -0.11 -18.08 2.69
CA PHE A 8 -0.18 -17.39 1.42
C PHE A 8 0.94 -17.81 0.46
N GLY A 9 0.80 -17.48 -0.81
CA GLY A 9 1.88 -17.45 -1.80
C GLY A 9 1.90 -16.10 -2.49
N ILE A 10 3.03 -15.75 -3.11
CA ILE A 10 3.18 -14.53 -3.87
C ILE A 10 3.90 -14.80 -5.20
N GLU A 11 3.37 -14.21 -6.26
CA GLU A 11 3.98 -14.12 -7.58
C GLU A 11 4.37 -12.65 -7.82
N ILE A 12 5.62 -12.39 -8.20
CA ILE A 12 6.14 -11.04 -8.45
C ILE A 12 6.76 -11.01 -9.85
N GLU A 13 6.08 -10.37 -10.79
CA GLU A 13 6.55 -10.17 -12.16
C GLU A 13 7.50 -8.98 -12.21
N MET A 14 8.65 -9.12 -12.87
CA MET A 14 9.71 -8.11 -12.95
C MET A 14 10.49 -8.26 -14.26
N THR A 15 11.33 -7.25 -14.54
CA THR A 15 12.33 -7.30 -15.61
C THR A 15 13.63 -6.64 -15.15
N GLY A 16 14.63 -6.50 -16.01
CA GLY A 16 15.91 -5.89 -15.65
C GLY A 16 17.02 -6.87 -15.33
N LEU A 17 16.68 -8.10 -14.95
CA LEU A 17 17.61 -9.23 -14.83
C LEU A 17 17.13 -10.38 -15.70
N SER A 18 18.05 -11.20 -16.19
CA SER A 18 17.67 -12.48 -16.78
C SER A 18 17.18 -13.44 -15.69
N ARG A 19 16.33 -14.41 -16.06
CA ARG A 19 15.87 -15.48 -15.16
C ARG A 19 17.02 -16.19 -14.46
N GLN A 20 18.08 -16.50 -15.21
CA GLN A 20 19.30 -17.11 -14.66
C GLN A 20 19.94 -16.21 -13.59
N ARG A 21 20.08 -14.91 -13.86
CA ARG A 21 20.68 -13.98 -12.88
C ARG A 21 19.79 -13.81 -11.65
N ALA A 22 18.47 -13.77 -11.83
CA ALA A 22 17.54 -13.76 -10.70
C ALA A 22 17.65 -15.02 -9.85
N ALA A 23 17.75 -16.21 -10.47
CA ALA A 23 18.00 -17.45 -9.76
C ALA A 23 19.35 -17.46 -9.00
N GLN A 24 20.40 -16.87 -9.58
CA GLN A 24 21.68 -16.69 -8.88
C GLN A 24 21.54 -15.79 -7.65
N VAL A 25 20.79 -14.68 -7.73
CA VAL A 25 20.56 -13.81 -6.57
C VAL A 25 19.82 -14.56 -5.45
N LEU A 26 18.83 -15.40 -5.78
CA LEU A 26 18.19 -16.28 -4.81
C LEU A 26 19.19 -17.29 -4.21
N SER A 27 20.03 -17.88 -5.05
CA SER A 27 21.07 -18.82 -4.65
C SER A 27 22.06 -18.21 -3.67
N GLU A 28 22.55 -16.99 -3.97
CA GLU A 28 23.42 -16.19 -3.12
C GLU A 28 22.74 -15.86 -1.77
N TYR A 29 21.46 -15.51 -1.78
CA TYR A 29 20.71 -15.17 -0.57
C TYR A 29 20.47 -16.38 0.34
N PHE A 30 20.06 -17.52 -0.23
CA PHE A 30 19.77 -18.73 0.54
C PHE A 30 21.01 -19.58 0.86
N GLY A 31 22.15 -19.32 0.21
CA GLY A 31 23.34 -20.17 0.33
C GLY A 31 23.11 -21.58 -0.23
N ARG A 32 22.25 -21.72 -1.24
CA ARG A 32 21.87 -22.98 -1.87
C ARG A 32 22.00 -22.87 -3.38
N SER A 33 22.39 -23.94 -4.07
CA SER A 33 22.55 -23.91 -5.53
C SER A 33 21.22 -23.66 -6.24
N ALA A 34 21.26 -22.86 -7.30
CA ALA A 34 20.17 -22.77 -8.26
C ALA A 34 20.19 -23.97 -9.22
N ASN A 35 19.01 -24.52 -9.50
CA ASN A 35 18.79 -25.56 -10.48
C ASN A 35 18.05 -24.97 -11.68
N PHE A 36 18.41 -25.41 -12.88
CA PHE A 36 17.60 -25.15 -14.07
C PHE A 36 16.67 -26.34 -14.29
N ASP A 37 15.37 -26.13 -14.07
CA ASP A 37 14.35 -27.18 -14.17
C ASP A 37 13.80 -27.29 -15.61
N GLY A 38 14.05 -26.29 -16.46
CA GLY A 38 13.67 -26.30 -17.87
C GLY A 38 12.18 -26.05 -18.11
N GLY A 39 11.59 -26.78 -19.07
CA GLY A 39 10.18 -26.65 -19.44
C GLY A 39 9.85 -25.41 -20.27
N TYR A 40 8.57 -25.28 -20.63
CA TYR A 40 8.05 -24.20 -21.49
C TYR A 40 8.41 -22.80 -20.97
N TYR A 41 8.42 -22.63 -19.64
CA TYR A 41 8.69 -21.35 -18.99
C TYR A 41 10.17 -21.09 -18.67
N GLY A 42 11.07 -22.03 -19.02
CA GLY A 42 12.49 -21.94 -18.69
C GLY A 42 12.72 -21.71 -17.19
N GLU A 43 12.14 -22.58 -16.37
CA GLU A 43 12.09 -22.48 -14.91
C GLU A 43 13.47 -22.72 -14.28
N TYR A 44 13.79 -21.89 -13.30
CA TYR A 44 14.85 -22.12 -12.33
C TYR A 44 14.25 -22.27 -10.94
N SER A 45 14.89 -23.02 -10.07
CA SER A 45 14.51 -23.07 -8.66
C SER A 45 15.68 -23.09 -7.69
N VAL A 46 15.40 -22.56 -6.49
CA VAL A 46 16.31 -22.55 -5.34
C VAL A 46 15.53 -23.01 -4.12
N LEU A 47 16.14 -23.87 -3.31
CA LEU A 47 15.55 -24.28 -2.02
C LEU A 47 15.93 -23.28 -0.93
N ASP A 48 14.99 -22.97 -0.04
CA ASP A 48 15.29 -22.23 1.18
C ASP A 48 15.85 -23.15 2.29
N SER A 49 16.09 -22.59 3.48
CA SER A 49 16.59 -23.33 4.64
C SER A 49 15.63 -24.43 5.13
N GLN A 50 14.35 -24.35 4.78
CA GLN A 50 13.31 -25.32 5.11
C GLN A 50 13.06 -26.32 3.97
N SER A 51 13.93 -26.34 2.95
CA SER A 51 13.78 -27.17 1.74
C SER A 51 12.50 -26.86 0.94
N ARG A 52 11.95 -25.65 1.08
CA ARG A 52 10.82 -25.19 0.26
C ARG A 52 11.36 -24.55 -1.02
N ARG A 53 10.65 -24.78 -2.12
CA ARG A 53 11.09 -24.38 -3.45
C ARG A 53 10.61 -22.97 -3.80
N TRP A 54 11.56 -22.08 -4.07
CA TRP A 54 11.34 -20.80 -4.73
C TRP A 54 11.62 -20.97 -6.22
N LYS A 55 10.78 -20.39 -7.08
CA LYS A 55 10.92 -20.53 -8.52
C LYS A 55 11.09 -19.17 -9.19
N VAL A 56 11.82 -19.19 -10.29
CA VAL A 56 11.91 -18.08 -11.24
C VAL A 56 11.57 -18.61 -12.62
N MET A 57 10.54 -18.06 -13.25
CA MET A 57 10.02 -18.53 -14.54
C MET A 57 9.66 -17.38 -15.46
N SER A 58 9.35 -17.68 -16.72
CA SER A 58 8.93 -16.66 -17.69
C SER A 58 7.45 -16.35 -17.56
N ASP A 59 7.07 -15.07 -17.66
CA ASP A 59 5.71 -14.65 -17.97
C ASP A 59 5.67 -13.90 -19.31
N GLY A 60 4.88 -14.43 -20.25
CA GLY A 60 4.81 -13.91 -21.62
C GLY A 60 4.16 -12.52 -21.76
N SER A 61 3.53 -12.00 -20.71
CA SER A 61 2.91 -10.67 -20.71
C SER A 61 3.91 -9.55 -20.39
N ILE A 62 5.11 -9.89 -19.90
CA ILE A 62 6.12 -8.92 -19.49
C ILE A 62 6.82 -8.31 -20.71
N THR A 63 6.76 -6.99 -20.83
CA THR A 63 7.62 -6.20 -21.71
C THR A 63 9.04 -6.17 -21.11
N THR A 64 9.98 -6.82 -21.79
CA THR A 64 11.33 -7.07 -21.29
C THR A 64 12.26 -5.88 -21.49
N GLU A 65 12.87 -5.42 -20.39
CA GLU A 65 13.75 -4.26 -20.38
C GLU A 65 14.98 -4.54 -19.50
N LYS A 66 16.07 -3.80 -19.73
CA LYS A 66 17.27 -3.85 -18.89
C LYS A 66 17.91 -2.48 -18.75
N LYS A 67 18.73 -2.32 -17.71
CA LYS A 67 19.55 -1.13 -17.52
C LYS A 67 20.85 -1.25 -18.31
N GLU A 68 21.15 -0.25 -19.12
CA GLU A 68 22.46 -0.03 -19.72
C GLU A 68 22.96 1.35 -19.26
N GLY A 69 23.85 1.34 -18.26
CA GLY A 69 24.25 2.55 -17.55
C GLY A 69 23.05 3.24 -16.89
N ARG A 70 22.73 4.46 -17.33
CA ARG A 70 21.57 5.24 -16.83
C ARG A 70 20.29 5.05 -17.67
N ARG A 71 20.36 4.33 -18.80
CA ARG A 71 19.24 4.17 -19.72
C ARG A 71 18.53 2.84 -19.47
N ILE A 72 17.22 2.82 -19.72
CA ILE A 72 16.43 1.60 -19.83
C ILE A 72 16.27 1.31 -21.32
N VAL A 73 16.61 0.09 -21.74
CA VAL A 73 16.54 -0.38 -23.12
C VAL A 73 15.79 -1.70 -23.19
N SER A 74 15.28 -2.05 -24.37
CA SER A 74 14.64 -3.35 -24.60
C SER A 74 15.62 -4.50 -24.36
N ALA A 75 15.10 -5.61 -23.84
CA ALA A 75 15.86 -6.83 -23.58
C ALA A 75 15.17 -8.03 -24.24
N ASP A 76 15.91 -9.13 -24.40
CA ASP A 76 15.34 -10.38 -24.90
C ASP A 76 14.43 -11.07 -23.86
N ASN A 77 13.76 -12.15 -24.28
CA ASN A 77 12.80 -12.89 -23.46
C ASN A 77 13.41 -13.53 -22.19
N THR A 78 14.74 -13.63 -22.06
CA THR A 78 15.34 -14.11 -20.81
C THR A 78 15.10 -13.15 -19.65
N TYR A 79 14.75 -11.89 -19.93
CA TYR A 79 14.45 -10.83 -18.94
C TYR A 79 12.97 -10.77 -18.56
N SER A 80 12.15 -11.70 -19.04
CA SER A 80 10.81 -11.94 -18.49
C SER A 80 10.96 -12.83 -17.26
N VAL A 81 10.69 -12.27 -16.08
CA VAL A 81 10.96 -12.89 -14.79
C VAL A 81 9.72 -12.80 -13.89
N GLU A 82 9.16 -13.94 -13.53
CA GLU A 82 8.20 -14.09 -12.45
C GLU A 82 8.87 -14.86 -11.30
N LEU A 83 8.96 -14.24 -10.12
CA LEU A 83 9.31 -14.92 -8.88
C LEU A 83 8.05 -15.56 -8.30
N VAL A 84 8.08 -16.86 -8.06
CA VAL A 84 6.98 -17.60 -7.40
C VAL A 84 7.47 -18.15 -6.07
N SER A 85 6.82 -17.77 -4.98
CA SER A 85 7.15 -18.25 -3.64
C SER A 85 6.63 -19.68 -3.40
N PRO A 86 7.22 -20.42 -2.44
CA PRO A 86 6.53 -21.56 -1.83
C PRO A 86 5.29 -21.10 -1.06
N ILE A 87 4.57 -22.04 -0.44
CA ILE A 87 3.56 -21.71 0.57
C ILE A 87 4.28 -21.07 1.77
N CYS A 88 3.99 -19.79 1.97
CA CYS A 88 4.53 -18.93 3.01
C CYS A 88 3.61 -18.84 4.23
N ARG A 89 4.24 -18.51 5.35
CA ARG A 89 3.62 -18.06 6.61
C ARG A 89 3.92 -16.58 6.82
N TYR A 90 3.32 -15.96 7.83
CA TYR A 90 3.46 -14.53 8.08
C TYR A 90 4.91 -14.08 8.29
N GLU A 91 5.72 -14.88 8.96
CA GLU A 91 7.15 -14.65 9.20
C GLU A 91 7.97 -14.60 7.89
N ASP A 92 7.53 -15.27 6.82
CA ASP A 92 8.23 -15.28 5.53
C ASP A 92 8.11 -13.92 4.80
N ILE A 93 7.26 -13.00 5.28
CA ILE A 93 7.21 -11.62 4.76
C ILE A 93 8.60 -10.98 4.83
N GLU A 94 9.36 -11.20 5.90
CA GLU A 94 10.72 -10.65 6.03
C GLU A 94 11.66 -11.21 4.96
N THR A 95 11.60 -12.52 4.72
CA THR A 95 12.36 -13.18 3.65
C THR A 95 12.02 -12.60 2.27
N ILE A 96 10.72 -12.41 1.97
CA ILE A 96 10.26 -11.79 0.72
C ILE A 96 10.82 -10.37 0.59
N GLN A 97 10.79 -9.58 1.67
CA GLN A 97 11.33 -8.23 1.69
C GLN A 97 12.84 -8.22 1.38
N GLU A 98 13.62 -9.12 1.98
CA GLU A 98 15.05 -9.22 1.70
C GLU A 98 15.34 -9.65 0.27
N ILE A 99 14.63 -10.66 -0.26
CA ILE A 99 14.76 -11.08 -1.67
C ILE A 99 14.51 -9.91 -2.62
N VAL A 100 13.43 -9.15 -2.40
CA VAL A 100 13.10 -7.98 -3.23
C VAL A 100 14.19 -6.91 -3.15
N ARG A 101 14.76 -6.66 -1.96
CA ARG A 101 15.89 -5.73 -1.81
C ARG A 101 17.12 -6.23 -2.58
N LYS A 102 17.43 -7.52 -2.52
CA LYS A 102 18.56 -8.14 -3.26
C LYS A 102 18.35 -8.06 -4.76
N PHE A 103 17.14 -8.34 -5.26
CA PHE A 103 16.81 -8.13 -6.66
C PHE A 103 16.98 -6.68 -7.09
N ARG A 104 16.47 -5.73 -6.30
CA ARG A 104 16.64 -4.30 -6.59
C ARG A 104 18.11 -3.90 -6.65
N GLN A 105 18.93 -4.36 -5.71
CA GLN A 105 20.37 -4.13 -5.67
C GLN A 105 21.08 -4.73 -6.89
N ALA A 106 20.68 -5.92 -7.32
CA ALA A 106 21.25 -6.60 -8.48
C ALA A 106 20.88 -5.92 -9.81
N GLY A 107 19.88 -5.04 -9.84
CA GLY A 107 19.51 -4.25 -11.01
C GLY A 107 18.06 -4.39 -11.46
N MET A 108 17.29 -5.29 -10.83
CA MET A 108 15.89 -5.57 -11.17
C MET A 108 15.03 -4.29 -11.16
N ILE A 109 14.08 -4.23 -12.08
CA ILE A 109 13.09 -3.18 -12.23
C ILE A 109 11.70 -3.76 -12.43
N ALA A 110 10.69 -2.91 -12.30
CA ALA A 110 9.32 -3.21 -12.65
C ALA A 110 8.84 -2.11 -13.59
N ASN A 111 8.09 -2.48 -14.62
CA ASN A 111 7.43 -1.56 -15.53
C ASN A 111 5.92 -1.82 -15.55
N ARG A 112 5.19 -1.14 -16.43
CA ARG A 112 3.71 -1.17 -16.48
C ARG A 112 3.11 -2.53 -16.86
N SER A 113 3.90 -3.40 -17.48
CA SER A 113 3.46 -4.75 -17.83
C SER A 113 3.49 -5.71 -16.63
N CYS A 114 4.22 -5.36 -15.57
CA CYS A 114 4.45 -6.22 -14.42
C CYS A 114 3.39 -6.08 -13.33
N GLY A 115 2.94 -7.21 -12.77
CA GLY A 115 2.03 -7.33 -11.65
C GLY A 115 2.61 -8.04 -10.42
N ILE A 116 1.84 -8.00 -9.34
CA ILE A 116 2.01 -8.87 -8.17
C ILE A 116 0.68 -9.58 -7.92
N HIS A 117 0.75 -10.91 -7.76
CA HIS A 117 -0.39 -11.73 -7.36
C HIS A 117 -0.15 -12.31 -5.97
N ILE A 118 -1.15 -12.21 -5.10
CA ILE A 118 -1.11 -12.81 -3.76
C ILE A 118 -2.19 -13.86 -3.67
N HIS A 119 -1.78 -15.09 -3.36
CA HIS A 119 -2.65 -16.24 -3.22
C HIS A 119 -2.84 -16.55 -1.76
N LEU A 120 -4.08 -16.51 -1.25
CA LEU A 120 -4.38 -16.95 0.11
C LEU A 120 -4.92 -18.37 0.08
N ASP A 121 -4.52 -19.18 1.05
CA ASP A 121 -5.09 -20.51 1.24
C ASP A 121 -6.61 -20.43 1.43
N ALA A 122 -7.36 -21.09 0.54
CA ALA A 122 -8.82 -21.06 0.57
C ALA A 122 -9.41 -22.13 1.51
N SER A 123 -8.62 -23.07 2.03
CA SER A 123 -9.13 -24.17 2.86
C SER A 123 -9.91 -23.72 4.11
N PRO A 124 -9.59 -22.57 4.77
CA PRO A 124 -10.40 -22.08 5.88
C PRO A 124 -11.73 -21.44 5.45
N HIS A 125 -11.92 -21.17 4.15
CA HIS A 125 -13.09 -20.49 3.63
C HIS A 125 -14.21 -21.46 3.25
N ASN A 126 -15.44 -21.03 3.47
CA ASN A 126 -16.65 -21.69 2.98
C ASN A 126 -17.46 -20.73 2.09
N ALA A 127 -18.61 -21.17 1.58
CA ALA A 127 -19.44 -20.35 0.70
C ALA A 127 -19.83 -18.98 1.31
N ASN A 128 -20.08 -18.94 2.62
CA ASN A 128 -20.43 -17.72 3.32
C ASN A 128 -19.23 -16.77 3.44
N THR A 129 -18.04 -17.27 3.77
CA THR A 129 -16.85 -16.43 3.90
C THR A 129 -16.32 -15.97 2.54
N LEU A 130 -16.47 -16.78 1.49
CA LEU A 130 -16.24 -16.33 0.10
C LEU A 130 -17.22 -15.22 -0.31
N ARG A 131 -18.50 -15.33 0.06
CA ARG A 131 -19.44 -14.21 -0.12
C ARG A 131 -19.00 -12.97 0.66
N ASN A 132 -18.54 -13.14 1.90
CA ASN A 132 -18.07 -12.02 2.71
C ASN A 132 -16.86 -11.33 2.10
N ILE A 133 -15.84 -12.07 1.66
CA ILE A 133 -14.63 -11.47 1.10
C ILE A 133 -14.92 -10.73 -0.21
N THR A 134 -15.81 -11.27 -1.06
CA THR A 134 -16.33 -10.58 -2.24
C THR A 134 -17.04 -9.29 -1.87
N ASN A 135 -17.94 -9.31 -0.87
CA ASN A 135 -18.66 -8.12 -0.43
C ASN A 135 -17.74 -7.06 0.16
N ILE A 136 -16.75 -7.46 0.99
CA ILE A 136 -15.75 -6.56 1.56
C ILE A 136 -14.97 -5.87 0.45
N MET A 137 -14.47 -6.65 -0.52
CA MET A 137 -13.76 -6.11 -1.69
C MET A 137 -14.63 -5.14 -2.46
N ALA A 138 -15.84 -5.53 -2.88
CA ALA A 138 -16.76 -4.65 -3.60
C ALA A 138 -17.07 -3.35 -2.85
N SER A 139 -17.21 -3.41 -1.52
CA SER A 139 -17.52 -2.22 -0.71
C SER A 139 -16.39 -1.19 -0.64
N LYS A 140 -15.14 -1.61 -0.88
CA LYS A 140 -13.91 -0.80 -0.72
C LYS A 140 -13.07 -0.68 -1.99
N GLU A 141 -13.44 -1.35 -3.08
CA GLU A 141 -12.61 -1.48 -4.28
C GLU A 141 -12.14 -0.12 -4.82
N ASP A 142 -12.99 0.92 -4.86
CA ASP A 142 -12.58 2.24 -5.36
C ASP A 142 -11.41 2.84 -4.55
N MET A 143 -11.47 2.74 -3.21
CA MET A 143 -10.38 3.20 -2.34
C MET A 143 -9.15 2.29 -2.43
N ILE A 144 -9.33 0.96 -2.58
CA ILE A 144 -8.22 0.02 -2.73
C ILE A 144 -7.47 0.29 -4.03
N TYR A 145 -8.18 0.49 -5.14
CA TYR A 145 -7.58 0.79 -6.45
C TYR A 145 -6.81 2.10 -6.41
N LYS A 146 -7.38 3.14 -5.79
CA LYS A 146 -6.69 4.41 -5.58
C LYS A 146 -5.47 4.26 -4.66
N ALA A 147 -5.59 3.56 -3.53
CA ALA A 147 -4.50 3.35 -2.59
C ALA A 147 -3.31 2.59 -3.22
N THR A 148 -3.61 1.63 -4.10
CA THR A 148 -2.60 0.79 -4.77
C THR A 148 -2.16 1.33 -6.13
N GLN A 149 -2.73 2.47 -6.55
CA GLN A 149 -2.43 3.17 -7.80
C GLN A 149 -2.57 2.26 -9.04
N VAL A 150 -3.58 1.39 -9.06
CA VAL A 150 -3.82 0.47 -10.19
C VAL A 150 -3.92 1.26 -11.49
N GLU A 151 -3.13 0.90 -12.50
CA GLU A 151 -3.22 1.58 -13.79
C GLU A 151 -4.56 1.26 -14.47
N VAL A 152 -5.18 2.28 -15.08
CA VAL A 152 -6.50 2.18 -15.73
C VAL A 152 -6.53 1.09 -16.80
N ALA A 153 -5.43 0.91 -17.55
CA ALA A 153 -5.33 -0.16 -18.55
C ALA A 153 -5.39 -1.55 -17.90
N ARG A 154 -4.68 -1.75 -16.78
CA ARG A 154 -4.70 -3.01 -16.02
C ARG A 154 -6.05 -3.26 -15.37
N GLU A 155 -6.70 -2.23 -14.82
CA GLU A 155 -8.08 -2.33 -14.31
C GLU A 155 -9.04 -2.86 -15.38
N ARG A 156 -8.93 -2.37 -16.63
CA ARG A 156 -9.86 -2.76 -17.70
C ARG A 156 -9.64 -4.16 -18.24
N GLN A 157 -8.40 -4.67 -18.20
CA GLN A 157 -8.03 -5.90 -18.89
C GLN A 157 -7.72 -7.06 -17.95
N TYR A 158 -6.93 -6.83 -16.89
CA TYR A 158 -6.28 -7.89 -16.13
C TYR A 158 -6.78 -8.03 -14.69
N CYS A 159 -7.27 -6.93 -14.10
CA CYS A 159 -7.75 -6.88 -12.74
C CYS A 159 -9.02 -6.02 -12.65
N LYS A 160 -10.08 -6.44 -13.32
CA LYS A 160 -11.39 -5.76 -13.28
C LYS A 160 -11.93 -5.72 -11.85
N LYS A 161 -12.75 -4.71 -11.57
CA LYS A 161 -13.54 -4.65 -10.35
C LYS A 161 -14.44 -5.89 -10.22
N VAL A 162 -14.98 -6.10 -9.03
CA VAL A 162 -15.92 -7.21 -8.82
C VAL A 162 -17.09 -7.03 -9.80
N GLU A 163 -17.42 -8.09 -10.54
CA GLU A 163 -18.47 -8.04 -11.53
C GLU A 163 -19.84 -7.92 -10.83
N GLU A 164 -20.66 -6.97 -11.29
CA GLU A 164 -21.91 -6.61 -10.59
C GLU A 164 -22.93 -7.73 -10.64
N SER A 165 -23.09 -8.41 -11.79
CA SER A 165 -24.05 -9.51 -11.93
C SER A 165 -23.70 -10.71 -11.03
N PHE A 166 -22.40 -11.04 -10.92
CA PHE A 166 -21.88 -12.01 -9.97
C PHE A 166 -22.17 -11.59 -8.54
N LEU A 167 -21.88 -10.34 -8.18
CA LEU A 167 -22.11 -9.81 -6.83
C LEU A 167 -23.61 -9.84 -6.46
N GLU A 168 -24.48 -9.47 -7.39
CA GLU A 168 -25.95 -9.54 -7.24
C GLU A 168 -26.42 -10.97 -7.06
N GLU A 169 -26.01 -11.88 -7.92
CA GLU A 169 -26.43 -13.27 -7.88
C GLU A 169 -25.94 -13.96 -6.60
N LEU A 170 -24.70 -13.71 -6.19
CA LEU A 170 -24.10 -14.24 -4.97
C LEU A 170 -24.87 -13.80 -3.72
N ASN A 171 -25.30 -12.54 -3.66
CA ASN A 171 -26.05 -12.00 -2.53
C ASN A 171 -27.55 -12.33 -2.55
N ARG A 172 -28.12 -12.56 -3.74
CA ARG A 172 -29.50 -13.03 -3.90
C ARG A 172 -29.63 -14.50 -3.52
N LYS A 173 -28.77 -15.37 -4.04
CA LYS A 173 -28.82 -16.82 -3.82
C LYS A 173 -28.28 -17.22 -2.43
N LYS A 174 -27.31 -16.50 -1.89
CA LYS A 174 -26.65 -16.80 -0.59
C LYS A 174 -26.20 -18.27 -0.52
N PRO A 175 -25.27 -18.69 -1.39
CA PRO A 175 -24.90 -20.09 -1.53
C PRO A 175 -24.37 -20.67 -0.21
N ARG A 176 -24.62 -21.97 -0.02
CA ARG A 176 -24.20 -22.75 1.15
C ARG A 176 -23.00 -23.65 0.85
N THR A 177 -22.72 -23.94 -0.42
CA THR A 177 -21.61 -24.80 -0.84
C THR A 177 -20.65 -24.10 -1.78
N LEU A 178 -19.40 -24.57 -1.85
CA LEU A 178 -18.41 -24.04 -2.80
C LEU A 178 -18.81 -24.29 -4.26
N ASP A 179 -19.50 -25.40 -4.54
CA ASP A 179 -20.00 -25.72 -5.89
C ASP A 179 -21.07 -24.69 -6.33
N GLU A 180 -21.95 -24.26 -5.43
CA GLU A 180 -22.90 -23.19 -5.73
C GLU A 180 -22.20 -21.85 -6.00
N VAL A 181 -21.17 -21.49 -5.23
CA VAL A 181 -20.35 -20.29 -5.52
C VAL A 181 -19.70 -20.41 -6.89
N SER A 182 -19.16 -21.60 -7.21
CA SER A 182 -18.52 -21.88 -8.50
C SER A 182 -19.49 -21.72 -9.68
N ARG A 183 -20.71 -22.26 -9.57
CA ARG A 183 -21.75 -22.08 -10.59
C ARG A 183 -22.13 -20.63 -10.80
N ILE A 184 -22.19 -19.84 -9.73
CA ILE A 184 -22.47 -18.39 -9.83
C ILE A 184 -21.28 -17.68 -10.49
N TRP A 185 -20.05 -18.02 -10.12
CA TRP A 185 -18.82 -17.45 -10.69
C TRP A 185 -18.68 -17.68 -12.21
N TYR A 186 -19.11 -18.85 -12.69
CA TYR A 186 -19.02 -19.19 -14.11
C TYR A 186 -20.33 -19.03 -14.89
N HIS A 187 -21.35 -18.39 -14.30
CA HIS A 187 -22.68 -18.25 -14.91
C HIS A 187 -23.29 -19.60 -15.38
N GLY A 188 -23.01 -20.68 -14.66
CA GLY A 188 -23.57 -22.02 -14.88
C GLY A 188 -22.69 -22.99 -15.68
N SER A 189 -21.73 -22.52 -16.47
CA SER A 189 -20.83 -23.38 -17.27
C SER A 189 -19.56 -23.73 -16.50
N ASP A 190 -19.26 -25.00 -16.26
CA ASP A 190 -18.12 -25.39 -15.42
C ASP A 190 -16.75 -25.14 -16.09
N GLY A 191 -16.12 -24.01 -15.74
CA GLY A 191 -14.79 -23.64 -16.21
C GLY A 191 -13.64 -24.02 -15.27
N ARG A 192 -13.86 -24.84 -14.22
CA ARG A 192 -12.89 -25.02 -13.12
C ARG A 192 -11.56 -25.67 -13.52
N ARG A 193 -11.53 -26.38 -14.65
CA ARG A 193 -10.33 -27.07 -15.18
C ARG A 193 -9.50 -26.21 -16.14
N GLU A 194 -10.01 -25.05 -16.55
CA GLU A 194 -9.37 -24.23 -17.57
C GLU A 194 -8.27 -23.35 -16.98
N HIS A 195 -7.02 -23.54 -17.43
CA HIS A 195 -5.92 -22.68 -16.98
C HIS A 195 -6.16 -21.20 -17.38
N TYR A 196 -6.62 -20.93 -18.60
CA TYR A 196 -6.84 -19.55 -19.09
C TYR A 196 -8.32 -19.17 -19.18
N HIS A 197 -9.11 -19.43 -18.14
CA HIS A 197 -10.53 -19.05 -18.14
C HIS A 197 -10.71 -17.51 -18.07
N ASN A 198 -11.63 -16.96 -18.87
CA ASN A 198 -11.87 -15.51 -18.95
C ASN A 198 -12.33 -14.85 -17.64
N SER A 199 -12.98 -15.61 -16.75
CA SER A 199 -13.40 -15.10 -15.43
C SER A 199 -12.24 -14.86 -14.46
N ARG A 200 -10.99 -15.16 -14.83
CA ARG A 200 -9.83 -14.91 -13.97
C ARG A 200 -9.54 -13.42 -13.77
N TYR A 201 -9.89 -12.55 -14.73
CA TYR A 201 -9.37 -11.18 -14.82
C TYR A 201 -10.10 -10.16 -13.93
N HIS A 202 -10.24 -10.48 -12.64
CA HIS A 202 -10.81 -9.61 -11.61
C HIS A 202 -9.83 -9.42 -10.46
N CYS A 203 -9.82 -8.27 -9.80
CA CYS A 203 -8.94 -7.97 -8.67
C CYS A 203 -8.95 -9.04 -7.57
N LEU A 204 -10.15 -9.59 -7.30
CA LEU A 204 -10.37 -10.76 -6.47
C LEU A 204 -10.82 -11.90 -7.39
N ASN A 205 -9.91 -12.82 -7.69
CA ASN A 205 -10.15 -13.93 -8.59
C ASN A 205 -10.50 -15.20 -7.82
N LEU A 206 -11.78 -15.61 -7.89
CA LEU A 206 -12.26 -16.85 -7.27
C LEU A 206 -12.10 -18.08 -8.17
N HIS A 207 -11.77 -17.95 -9.46
CA HIS A 207 -11.41 -19.10 -10.30
C HIS A 207 -10.26 -19.90 -9.66
N SER A 208 -9.30 -19.19 -9.06
CA SER A 208 -8.16 -19.78 -8.35
C SER A 208 -8.58 -20.66 -7.17
N VAL A 209 -9.75 -20.42 -6.56
CA VAL A 209 -10.28 -21.26 -5.46
C VAL A 209 -10.63 -22.63 -6.00
N PHE A 210 -11.32 -22.69 -7.14
CA PHE A 210 -11.81 -23.93 -7.72
C PHE A 210 -10.72 -24.72 -8.47
N GLN A 211 -9.71 -24.02 -8.98
CA GLN A 211 -8.61 -24.62 -9.72
C GLN A 211 -7.41 -24.99 -8.84
N LYS A 212 -6.96 -24.06 -7.97
CA LYS A 212 -5.70 -24.17 -7.21
C LYS A 212 -5.92 -24.28 -5.70
N GLY A 213 -7.15 -24.09 -5.21
CA GLY A 213 -7.43 -24.05 -3.78
C GLY A 213 -7.00 -22.74 -3.10
N THR A 214 -6.87 -21.63 -3.86
CA THR A 214 -6.44 -20.34 -3.31
C THR A 214 -7.33 -19.18 -3.74
N ILE A 215 -7.49 -18.16 -2.89
CA ILE A 215 -8.11 -16.89 -3.29
C ILE A 215 -6.99 -16.00 -3.84
N GLU A 216 -7.08 -15.59 -5.11
CA GLU A 216 -6.05 -14.78 -5.76
C GLU A 216 -6.44 -13.29 -5.75
N PHE A 217 -5.53 -12.45 -5.24
CA PHE A 217 -5.57 -11.00 -5.37
C PHE A 217 -4.58 -10.56 -6.44
N ARG A 218 -5.07 -9.98 -7.53
CA ARG A 218 -4.26 -9.67 -8.72
C ARG A 218 -4.23 -8.21 -9.15
N LEU A 219 -4.56 -7.31 -8.23
CA LEU A 219 -4.69 -5.88 -8.53
C LEU A 219 -3.39 -5.08 -8.40
N PHE A 220 -2.35 -5.64 -7.78
CA PHE A 220 -1.17 -4.85 -7.39
C PHE A 220 -0.25 -4.62 -8.58
N ASN A 221 0.25 -3.39 -8.71
CA ASN A 221 1.35 -3.08 -9.62
C ASN A 221 2.65 -3.65 -9.06
N SER A 222 3.48 -4.22 -9.93
CA SER A 222 4.80 -4.66 -9.49
C SER A 222 5.66 -3.50 -9.02
N THR A 223 6.58 -3.79 -8.11
CA THR A 223 7.49 -2.82 -7.52
C THR A 223 8.68 -3.55 -6.92
N THR A 224 9.84 -2.90 -6.92
CA THR A 224 11.00 -3.37 -6.16
C THR A 224 11.08 -2.74 -4.76
N HIS A 225 9.97 -2.18 -4.27
CA HIS A 225 9.87 -1.60 -2.93
C HIS A 225 9.32 -2.59 -1.90
N ALA A 226 10.22 -3.20 -1.12
CA ALA A 226 9.89 -4.21 -0.10
C ALA A 226 8.79 -3.79 0.88
N GLY A 227 8.72 -2.51 1.28
CA GLY A 227 7.67 -2.00 2.16
C GLY A 227 6.26 -2.02 1.54
N LYS A 228 6.14 -1.83 0.22
CA LYS A 228 4.86 -1.84 -0.49
C LYS A 228 4.36 -3.28 -0.63
N ILE A 229 5.25 -4.22 -0.95
CA ILE A 229 4.94 -5.65 -1.00
C ILE A 229 4.45 -6.17 0.34
N LYS A 230 5.14 -5.83 1.45
CA LYS A 230 4.65 -6.13 2.81
C LYS A 230 3.24 -5.57 3.05
N ALA A 231 2.99 -4.32 2.64
CA ALA A 231 1.67 -3.71 2.77
C ALA A 231 0.57 -4.46 2.00
N TYR A 232 0.88 -4.92 0.78
CA TYR A 232 -0.06 -5.68 -0.05
C TYR A 232 -0.40 -7.04 0.57
N ILE A 233 0.62 -7.79 1.03
CA ILE A 233 0.42 -9.07 1.71
C ILE A 233 -0.44 -8.88 2.97
N GLN A 234 -0.08 -7.93 3.84
CA GLN A 234 -0.83 -7.65 5.06
C GLN A 234 -2.28 -7.22 4.78
N LEU A 235 -2.52 -6.43 3.72
CA LEU A 235 -3.88 -6.05 3.31
C LEU A 235 -4.72 -7.28 2.91
N CYS A 236 -4.18 -8.16 2.07
CA CYS A 236 -4.87 -9.38 1.64
C CYS A 236 -5.21 -10.28 2.82
N LEU A 237 -4.22 -10.57 3.68
CA LEU A 237 -4.40 -11.40 4.87
C LEU A 237 -5.45 -10.81 5.82
N ALA A 238 -5.48 -9.48 5.99
CA ALA A 238 -6.44 -8.82 6.86
C ALA A 238 -7.86 -8.82 6.30
N ILE A 239 -8.04 -8.59 4.99
CA ILE A 239 -9.34 -8.70 4.32
C ILE A 239 -9.89 -10.12 4.46
N SER A 240 -9.05 -11.13 4.27
CA SER A 240 -9.41 -12.54 4.47
C SER A 240 -9.76 -12.85 5.93
N ALA A 241 -8.98 -12.36 6.89
CA ALA A 241 -9.28 -12.50 8.32
C ALA A 241 -10.66 -11.88 8.66
N GLN A 242 -10.94 -10.68 8.15
CA GLN A 242 -12.24 -10.04 8.34
C GLN A 242 -13.37 -10.91 7.76
N ALA A 243 -13.20 -11.44 6.55
CA ALA A 243 -14.21 -12.27 5.90
C ALA A 243 -14.52 -13.57 6.66
N LEU A 244 -13.48 -14.20 7.22
CA LEU A 244 -13.57 -15.42 8.03
C LEU A 244 -14.24 -15.18 9.39
N ASN A 245 -13.95 -14.06 10.03
CA ASN A 245 -14.42 -13.77 11.38
C ASN A 245 -15.82 -13.10 11.43
N GLN A 246 -16.32 -12.59 10.30
CA GLN A 246 -17.62 -11.91 10.26
C GLN A 246 -18.76 -12.85 9.83
N ARG A 247 -19.92 -12.68 10.45
CA ARG A 247 -21.15 -13.40 10.04
C ARG A 247 -21.61 -12.99 8.65
N CYS A 248 -21.56 -11.70 8.36
CA CYS A 248 -21.91 -11.12 7.06
C CYS A 248 -21.10 -9.84 6.80
N ALA A 249 -20.91 -9.50 5.52
CA ALA A 249 -20.35 -8.23 5.10
C ALA A 249 -21.29 -7.48 4.14
N SER A 250 -21.33 -6.15 4.26
CA SER A 250 -22.06 -5.28 3.33
C SER A 250 -21.29 -5.15 2.02
N ARG A 251 -22.02 -5.22 0.89
CA ARG A 251 -21.50 -4.94 -0.45
C ARG A 251 -21.59 -3.48 -0.86
N GLN A 252 -22.25 -2.64 -0.06
CA GLN A 252 -22.52 -1.25 -0.42
C GLN A 252 -21.21 -0.47 -0.58
N LYS A 253 -21.02 0.13 -1.76
CA LYS A 253 -19.84 0.94 -2.06
C LYS A 253 -19.70 2.08 -1.06
N THR A 254 -18.50 2.20 -0.50
CA THR A 254 -18.20 3.23 0.48
C THR A 254 -17.95 4.54 -0.23
N ARG A 255 -18.84 5.52 -0.02
CA ARG A 255 -18.63 6.91 -0.43
C ARG A 255 -18.13 7.72 0.76
N SER A 256 -17.14 8.57 0.54
CA SER A 256 -16.60 9.41 1.59
C SER A 256 -16.12 10.74 1.04
N THR A 257 -16.29 11.80 1.83
CA THR A 257 -15.71 13.13 1.60
C THR A 257 -14.26 13.23 2.10
N ASN A 258 -13.81 12.27 2.91
CA ASN A 258 -12.42 12.12 3.34
C ASN A 258 -12.02 10.64 3.29
N GLU A 259 -11.49 10.24 2.14
CA GLU A 259 -11.08 8.87 1.87
C GLU A 259 -9.95 8.42 2.79
N LYS A 260 -8.94 9.26 3.01
CA LYS A 260 -7.77 8.94 3.85
C LYS A 260 -8.17 8.62 5.29
N TYR A 261 -9.05 9.42 5.91
CA TYR A 261 -9.61 9.10 7.23
C TYR A 261 -10.42 7.79 7.21
N THR A 262 -11.29 7.65 6.21
CA THR A 262 -12.22 6.51 6.11
C THR A 262 -11.48 5.19 5.91
N PHE A 263 -10.46 5.20 5.05
CA PHE A 263 -9.64 4.04 4.79
C PHE A 263 -8.78 3.72 6.01
N ARG A 264 -8.16 4.71 6.67
CA ARG A 264 -7.41 4.49 7.91
C ARG A 264 -8.27 3.81 8.97
N THR A 265 -9.46 4.32 9.24
CA THR A 265 -10.36 3.71 10.24
C THR A 265 -10.77 2.29 9.85
N TRP A 266 -10.90 2.00 8.55
CA TRP A 266 -11.10 0.64 8.07
C TRP A 266 -9.86 -0.25 8.28
N LEU A 267 -8.65 0.21 7.96
CA LEU A 267 -7.41 -0.54 8.22
C LEU A 267 -7.24 -0.86 9.72
N LEU A 268 -7.61 0.06 10.62
CA LEU A 268 -7.58 -0.21 12.06
C LEU A 268 -8.60 -1.29 12.45
N ARG A 269 -9.83 -1.25 11.89
CA ARG A 269 -10.84 -2.30 12.12
C ARG A 269 -10.48 -3.65 11.53
N LEU A 270 -9.65 -3.67 10.48
CA LEU A 270 -9.05 -4.88 9.93
C LEU A 270 -7.99 -5.50 10.85
N GLY A 271 -7.56 -4.80 11.90
CA GLY A 271 -6.53 -5.26 12.82
C GLY A 271 -5.11 -4.79 12.50
N LEU A 272 -4.93 -3.88 11.52
CA LEU A 272 -3.62 -3.31 11.19
C LEU A 272 -3.26 -2.21 12.22
N ILE A 273 -3.05 -2.61 13.48
CA ILE A 273 -2.82 -1.73 14.64
C ILE A 273 -1.40 -1.95 15.19
N GLY A 274 -0.75 -0.89 15.68
CA GLY A 274 0.60 -0.98 16.25
C GLY A 274 1.71 -0.83 15.22
N ASP A 275 2.95 -1.02 15.68
CA ASP A 275 4.16 -0.75 14.89
C ASP A 275 4.37 -1.73 13.74
N GLU A 276 3.99 -3.00 13.92
CA GLU A 276 4.09 -4.04 12.87
C GLU A 276 3.41 -3.62 11.55
N PHE A 277 2.30 -2.89 11.65
CA PHE A 277 1.51 -2.46 10.50
C PHE A 277 1.69 -0.97 10.15
N LYS A 278 2.64 -0.27 10.80
CA LYS A 278 2.90 1.15 10.53
C LYS A 278 3.27 1.39 9.07
N THR A 279 4.14 0.55 8.51
CA THR A 279 4.55 0.60 7.09
C THR A 279 3.39 0.33 6.15
N ALA A 280 2.51 -0.63 6.48
CA ALA A 280 1.33 -0.89 5.67
C ALA A 280 0.37 0.30 5.65
N ARG A 281 0.05 0.86 6.82
CA ARG A 281 -0.80 2.06 6.90
C ARG A 281 -0.17 3.24 6.15
N LEU A 282 1.14 3.43 6.22
CA LEU A 282 1.83 4.49 5.49
C LEU A 282 1.57 4.37 3.98
N HIS A 283 1.91 3.23 3.37
CA HIS A 283 1.79 3.05 1.93
C HIS A 283 0.34 3.00 1.44
N LEU A 284 -0.57 2.38 2.20
CA LEU A 284 -1.98 2.25 1.82
C LEU A 284 -2.78 3.56 1.96
N LEU A 285 -2.27 4.53 2.71
CA LEU A 285 -2.93 5.83 2.87
C LEU A 285 -2.31 6.91 1.99
N GLU A 286 -1.08 6.73 1.52
CA GLU A 286 -0.26 7.72 0.81
C GLU A 286 -1.06 8.49 -0.25
N HIS A 287 -1.75 7.75 -1.12
CA HIS A 287 -2.44 8.28 -2.32
C HIS A 287 -3.92 8.60 -2.15
N LEU A 288 -4.45 8.57 -0.92
CA LEU A 288 -5.86 8.90 -0.64
C LEU A 288 -6.03 10.36 -0.26
N ASP A 289 -7.17 10.94 -0.63
CA ASP A 289 -7.45 12.37 -0.39
C ASP A 289 -7.93 12.63 1.04
N GLY A 290 -7.67 13.85 1.51
CA GLY A 290 -8.11 14.34 2.82
C GLY A 290 -7.07 14.17 3.92
N CYS A 291 -7.53 14.26 5.17
CA CYS A 291 -6.66 14.23 6.35
C CYS A 291 -6.85 12.94 7.17
N ILE A 292 -5.89 12.61 8.02
CA ILE A 292 -5.87 11.39 8.84
C ILE A 292 -6.72 11.51 10.12
N ALA A 293 -6.91 12.73 10.63
CA ALA A 293 -7.42 12.98 11.97
C ALA A 293 -8.95 13.14 12.05
N TRP A 294 -9.57 13.72 11.02
CA TRP A 294 -10.97 14.14 11.07
C TRP A 294 -11.78 13.53 9.93
N LYS A 295 -13.01 13.11 10.24
CA LYS A 295 -13.92 12.57 9.22
C LYS A 295 -14.44 13.67 8.29
N ASP A 296 -14.81 14.80 8.88
CA ASP A 296 -15.28 15.98 8.15
C ASP A 296 -14.12 16.98 7.97
N PRO A 297 -13.78 17.35 6.73
CA PRO A 297 -12.79 18.39 6.46
C PRO A 297 -13.04 19.72 7.20
N ALA A 298 -14.29 20.08 7.47
CA ALA A 298 -14.63 21.30 8.21
C ALA A 298 -14.05 21.31 9.64
N GLN A 299 -13.98 20.14 10.29
CA GLN A 299 -13.39 20.00 11.63
C GLN A 299 -11.87 20.31 11.61
N ALA A 300 -11.17 19.90 10.55
CA ALA A 300 -9.76 20.20 10.39
C ALA A 300 -9.50 21.70 10.22
N LEU A 301 -10.37 22.40 9.48
CA LEU A 301 -10.30 23.86 9.29
C LEU A 301 -10.54 24.60 10.61
N GLN A 302 -11.62 24.25 11.33
CA GLN A 302 -11.93 24.85 12.63
C GLN A 302 -10.79 24.67 13.64
N GLN A 303 -10.15 23.48 13.68
CA GLN A 303 -9.01 23.25 14.56
C GLN A 303 -7.80 24.10 14.16
N LYS A 304 -7.54 24.26 12.86
CA LYS A 304 -6.45 25.12 12.36
C LYS A 304 -6.67 26.58 12.73
N GLU A 305 -7.90 27.07 12.63
CA GLU A 305 -8.27 28.43 13.03
C GLU A 305 -8.13 28.64 14.54
N ARG A 306 -8.61 27.70 15.37
CA ARG A 306 -8.43 27.75 16.82
C ARG A 306 -6.96 27.81 17.23
N LEU A 307 -6.10 27.00 16.61
CA LEU A 307 -4.65 27.01 16.87
C LEU A 307 -4.00 28.32 16.42
N ARG A 308 -4.46 28.91 15.30
CA ARG A 308 -3.98 30.23 14.83
C ARG A 308 -4.36 31.32 15.84
N GLN A 309 -5.62 31.40 16.25
CA GLN A 309 -6.10 32.36 17.24
C GLN A 309 -5.35 32.22 18.58
N LYS A 310 -5.09 30.98 19.01
CA LYS A 310 -4.31 30.74 20.23
C LYS A 310 -2.89 31.27 20.12
N LYS A 311 -2.19 31.01 19.01
CA LYS A 311 -0.85 31.54 18.75
C LYS A 311 -0.83 33.07 18.68
N GLU A 312 -1.81 33.68 18.02
CA GLU A 312 -1.95 35.13 17.93
C GLU A 312 -2.15 35.75 19.33
N LYS A 313 -2.98 35.11 20.19
CA LYS A 313 -3.18 35.53 21.58
C LYS A 313 -1.92 35.37 22.42
N GLU A 314 -1.24 34.23 22.33
CA GLU A 314 0.03 33.98 23.04
C GLU A 314 1.12 34.99 22.62
N LEU A 315 1.18 35.35 21.32
CA LEU A 315 2.12 36.36 20.83
C LEU A 315 1.76 37.78 21.32
N ALA A 316 0.47 38.12 21.37
CA ALA A 316 0.00 39.39 21.89
C ALA A 316 0.25 39.51 23.40
N GLU A 317 0.00 38.46 24.16
CA GLU A 317 0.30 38.38 25.60
C GLU A 317 1.82 38.48 25.86
N ALA A 318 2.65 37.78 25.07
CA ALA A 318 4.10 37.89 25.15
C ALA A 318 4.60 39.31 24.84
N ALA A 319 4.07 39.95 23.79
CA ALA A 319 4.40 41.33 23.44
C ALA A 319 3.97 42.33 24.54
N GLN A 320 2.81 42.13 25.17
CA GLN A 320 2.35 42.95 26.30
C GLN A 320 3.23 42.78 27.55
N SER A 321 3.68 41.56 27.83
CA SER A 321 4.59 41.29 28.95
C SER A 321 6.03 41.77 28.74
N ALA A 322 6.41 42.12 27.50
CA ALA A 322 7.73 42.63 27.14
C ALA A 322 7.81 44.17 27.09
N LEU A 323 6.69 44.88 27.35
CA LEU A 323 6.68 46.34 27.47
C LEU A 323 7.23 46.74 28.87
N PRO A 324 8.25 47.60 28.97
CA PRO A 324 8.74 48.09 30.26
C PRO A 324 7.65 48.89 30.99
N GLN A 325 7.40 48.57 32.26
CA GLN A 325 6.65 49.46 33.15
C GLN A 325 7.46 50.76 33.30
N GLN A 326 7.01 51.86 32.69
CA GLN A 326 7.54 53.18 33.01
C GLN A 326 7.13 53.52 34.45
N GLU A 327 8.10 53.47 35.36
CA GLU A 327 8.01 54.06 36.69
C GLU A 327 7.71 55.56 36.56
N GLN A 328 6.51 55.95 36.99
CA GLN A 328 6.23 57.33 37.38
C GLN A 328 6.85 57.55 38.76
N THR A 329 8.02 58.19 38.80
CA THR A 329 8.47 58.92 39.99
C THR A 329 8.96 60.30 39.56
N THR A 330 8.12 61.27 39.88
CA THR A 330 8.34 62.71 39.91
C THR A 330 9.64 63.08 40.62
N GLU A 331 10.56 63.74 39.92
CA GLU A 331 11.64 64.53 40.51
C GLU A 331 11.07 65.89 40.96
N ASN A 332 11.03 66.09 42.27
CA ASN A 332 10.97 67.41 42.91
C ASN A 332 12.41 67.79 43.23
N GLU A 333 12.95 68.85 42.62
CA GLU A 333 13.88 69.72 43.32
C GLU A 333 13.92 71.11 42.66
N HIS A 334 13.94 72.11 43.54
CA HIS A 334 14.04 73.56 43.34
C HIS A 334 15.22 73.91 42.39
N GLU A 335 15.32 75.06 41.70
CA GLU A 335 15.27 76.41 42.24
C GLU A 335 15.46 77.45 41.10
N GLN A 336 14.79 78.60 41.26
CA GLN A 336 15.19 79.97 40.89
C GLN A 336 15.64 80.40 39.47
N ALA A 337 14.92 81.46 39.05
CA ALA A 337 15.43 82.72 38.49
C ALA A 337 15.86 82.79 37.01
N GLY A 338 15.09 83.59 36.28
CA GLY A 338 15.62 84.77 35.60
C GLY A 338 16.38 84.56 34.28
N GLU A 339 15.68 84.83 33.18
CA GLU A 339 16.11 85.68 32.05
C GLU A 339 17.42 86.48 32.29
N GLN A 340 18.33 86.73 31.35
CA GLN A 340 18.34 86.72 29.89
C GLN A 340 19.79 87.06 29.43
N ASP A 341 19.98 87.18 28.12
CA ASP A 341 21.09 87.82 27.37
C ASP A 341 22.17 86.87 26.81
N ILE A 342 22.03 86.42 25.56
CA ILE A 342 22.23 87.11 24.27
C ILE A 342 23.73 87.30 23.93
N CYS A 343 24.13 86.60 22.85
CA CYS A 343 25.26 86.79 21.91
C CYS A 343 25.70 88.27 21.70
N PRO A 344 26.82 88.65 21.02
CA PRO A 344 27.71 87.87 20.13
C PRO A 344 29.22 88.29 20.17
N GLY A 345 30.05 87.72 19.30
CA GLY A 345 31.19 88.46 18.70
C GLY A 345 32.62 87.96 18.99
N LEU A 346 33.30 87.64 17.88
CA LEU A 346 34.74 87.78 17.59
C LEU A 346 35.80 87.79 18.72
N SER A 347 36.76 86.87 18.59
CA SER A 347 38.23 87.07 18.63
C SER A 347 38.82 88.13 19.58
N MET A 348 39.51 87.70 20.65
CA MET A 348 40.98 87.73 20.74
C MET A 348 41.51 87.21 22.09
N SER A 349 42.73 86.67 22.02
CA SER A 349 43.75 86.49 23.08
C SER A 349 43.69 85.23 23.95
N MET A 350 44.71 84.40 23.79
CA MET A 350 45.27 83.58 24.86
C MET A 350 46.15 84.44 25.77
N GLN A 351 46.12 84.15 27.06
CA GLN A 351 47.28 83.63 27.79
C GLN A 351 46.83 82.74 28.94
#